data_AF-E2C973-F1
#
_entry.id   AF-E2C973-F1
#
_cell.length_a   1.000
_cell.length_b   1.000
_cell.length_c   1.000
_cell.angle_alpha   90.00
_cell.angle_beta   90.00
_cell.angle_gamma   90.00
#
_symmetry.space_group_name_H-M   'P 1'
#
loop_
_entity.id
_entity.type
_entity.pdbx_description
1 polymer ?
#
loop_
_entity_poly.entity_id
_entity_poly.type
_entity_poly.pdbx_seq_one_letter_code
_entity_poly.pdbx_strand_id
1 'polypeptide(L)' 'GNDSLDAARREYDIAYSRSNNLADRLAADEILAVKARKRITSKESTLGEKAAAAVVWAAMKGKTK' A
#
# COMPACT_ATOMS: atom_id res chain seq x y z
N GLY A 1 34.86 -15.11 17.80
CA GLY A 1 33.88 -14.04 18.00
C GLY A 1 33.18 -13.81 16.68
N ASN A 2 31.98 -14.35 16.51
CA ASN A 2 31.24 -14.24 15.27
C ASN A 2 29.74 -14.37 15.56
N ASP A 3 29.20 -13.44 16.34
CA ASP A 3 27.79 -13.53 16.77
C ASP A 3 27.06 -12.19 16.84
N SER A 4 27.77 -11.07 16.65
CA SER A 4 27.14 -9.75 16.65
C SER A 4 26.31 -9.48 15.39
N LEU A 5 26.71 -10.01 14.24
CA LEU A 5 26.01 -9.80 12.97
C LEU A 5 24.79 -10.72 12.81
N ASP A 6 24.88 -11.97 13.26
CA ASP A 6 23.77 -12.95 13.19
C ASP A 6 22.62 -12.55 14.11
N ALA A 7 22.94 -12.11 15.34
CA ALA A 7 21.97 -11.60 16.29
C ALA A 7 21.27 -10.34 15.74
N ALA A 8 22.03 -9.35 15.27
CA ALA A 8 21.46 -8.12 14.71
C ALA A 8 20.57 -8.40 13.48
N ARG A 9 20.92 -9.39 12.65
CA ARG A 9 20.11 -9.76 11.48
C ARG A 9 18.82 -10.47 11.88
N ARG A 10 18.85 -11.37 12.85
CA ARG A 10 17.63 -12.00 13.38
C ARG A 10 16.72 -10.98 14.05
N GLU A 11 17.26 -10.05 14.81
CA GLU A 11 16.47 -8.97 15.42
C GLU A 11 15.87 -8.05 14.36
N TYR A 12 16.62 -7.71 13.31
CA TYR A 12 16.10 -6.96 12.17
C TYR A 12 14.99 -7.72 11.43
N ASP A 13 15.17 -9.02 11.15
CA ASP A 13 14.19 -9.84 10.44
C ASP A 13 12.89 -10.01 11.25
N ILE A 14 13.00 -10.24 12.57
CA ILE A 14 11.85 -10.30 13.48
C ILE A 14 11.17 -8.93 13.59
N ALA A 15 11.93 -7.85 13.71
CA ALA A 15 11.39 -6.49 13.74
C ALA A 15 10.75 -6.10 12.40
N TYR A 16 11.32 -6.50 11.27
CA TYR A 16 10.77 -6.28 9.93
C TYR A 16 9.50 -7.11 9.70
N SER A 17 9.46 -8.34 10.18
CA SER A 17 8.28 -9.21 10.09
C SER A 17 7.17 -8.82 11.06
N ARG A 18 7.52 -8.23 12.22
CA ARG A 18 6.56 -7.66 13.21
C ARG A 18 6.12 -6.25 12.88
N SER A 19 7.00 -5.45 12.27
CA SER A 19 6.67 -4.13 11.76
C SER A 19 5.73 -4.38 10.60
N ASN A 20 4.44 -4.42 10.92
CA ASN A 20 3.27 -3.79 10.31
C ASN A 20 3.36 -3.29 8.85
N ASN A 21 4.35 -3.67 8.06
CA ASN A 21 4.64 -3.17 6.72
C ASN A 21 3.56 -3.65 5.76
N LEU A 22 2.92 -4.79 6.04
CA LEU A 22 1.72 -5.21 5.34
C LEU A 22 0.51 -4.35 5.73
N ALA A 23 0.26 -4.13 7.02
CA ALA A 23 -0.89 -3.36 7.49
C ALA A 23 -0.77 -1.85 7.19
N ASP A 24 0.44 -1.29 7.21
CA ASP A 24 0.76 0.07 6.79
C ASP A 24 0.60 0.23 5.28
N ARG A 25 1.09 -0.73 4.49
CA ARG A 25 0.82 -0.78 3.03
C ARG A 25 -0.67 -0.90 2.74
N LEU A 26 -1.39 -1.76 3.45
CA LEU A 26 -2.84 -1.91 3.29
C LEU A 26 -3.59 -0.63 3.67
N ALA A 27 -3.19 0.07 4.73
CA ALA A 27 -3.75 1.38 5.09
C ALA A 27 -3.45 2.44 4.03
N ALA A 28 -2.24 2.47 3.48
CA ALA A 28 -1.85 3.39 2.41
C ALA A 28 -2.62 3.08 1.10
N ASP A 29 -2.73 1.81 0.72
CA ASP A 29 -3.53 1.32 -0.41
C ASP A 29 -5.02 1.70 -0.19
N GLU A 30 -5.58 1.55 1.01
CA GLU A 30 -6.97 1.93 1.31
C GLU A 30 -7.20 3.44 1.16
N ILE A 31 -6.30 4.27 1.70
CA ILE A 31 -6.37 5.74 1.57
C ILE A 31 -6.31 6.15 0.10
N LEU A 32 -5.42 5.52 -0.68
CA LEU A 32 -5.28 5.81 -2.09
C LEU A 32 -6.54 5.34 -2.87
N ALA A 33 -7.20 4.25 -2.44
CA ALA A 33 -8.43 3.76 -3.06
C ALA A 33 -9.59 4.72 -2.82
N VAL A 34 -9.70 5.25 -1.60
CA VAL A 34 -10.69 6.27 -1.23
C VAL A 34 -10.48 7.54 -2.06
N LYS A 35 -9.23 8.00 -2.21
CA LYS A 35 -8.89 9.18 -3.03
C LYS A 35 -9.21 8.96 -4.50
N ALA A 36 -8.84 7.81 -5.05
CA ALA A 36 -9.15 7.44 -6.44
C ALA A 36 -10.67 7.39 -6.67
N ARG A 37 -11.43 6.77 -5.76
CA ARG A 37 -12.89 6.70 -5.84
C ARG A 37 -13.53 8.08 -5.80
N LYS A 38 -13.04 8.98 -4.93
CA LYS A 38 -13.52 10.37 -4.88
C LYS A 38 -13.32 11.07 -6.23
N ARG A 39 -12.16 10.89 -6.88
CA ARG A 39 -11.86 11.44 -8.22
C ARG A 39 -12.77 10.87 -9.32
N ILE A 40 -13.11 9.59 -9.27
CA ILE A 40 -14.07 8.97 -10.20
C ILE A 40 -15.44 9.66 -10.10
N THR A 41 -15.91 9.93 -8.89
CA THR A 41 -17.23 10.54 -8.64
C THR A 41 -17.26 12.07 -8.76
N SER A 42 -16.10 12.73 -8.76
CA SER A 42 -16.00 14.19 -8.85
C SER A 42 -16.58 14.73 -10.15
N LYS A 43 -17.43 15.76 -10.07
CA LYS A 43 -17.98 16.44 -11.26
C LYS A 43 -16.94 17.27 -12.01
N GLU A 44 -15.90 17.70 -11.31
CA GLU A 44 -14.83 18.55 -11.85
C GLU A 44 -13.70 17.75 -12.54
N SER A 45 -13.68 16.43 -12.40
CA SER A 45 -12.66 15.60 -13.07
C SER A 45 -13.10 15.26 -14.50
N THR A 46 -12.15 15.36 -15.43
CA THR A 46 -12.35 14.99 -16.83
C THR A 46 -12.61 13.48 -16.99
N LEU A 47 -13.18 13.08 -18.12
CA LEU A 47 -13.39 11.65 -18.44
C LEU A 47 -12.08 10.85 -18.39
N GLY A 48 -10.97 11.43 -18.85
CA GLY A 48 -9.65 10.78 -18.81
C GLY A 48 -9.11 10.60 -17.39
N GLU A 49 -9.25 11.60 -16.52
CA GLU A 49 -8.86 11.49 -15.12
C GLU A 49 -9.70 10.45 -14.37
N LYS A 50 -11.00 10.38 -14.65
CA LYS A 50 -11.89 9.37 -14.06
C LYS A 50 -11.50 7.96 -14.48
N ALA A 51 -11.16 7.77 -15.76
CA ALA A 51 -10.68 6.48 -16.26
C ALA A 51 -9.37 6.06 -15.60
N ALA A 52 -8.39 6.96 -15.49
CA ALA A 52 -7.13 6.68 -14.80
C ALA A 52 -7.34 6.35 -13.32
N ALA A 53 -8.21 7.11 -12.62
CA ALA A 53 -8.55 6.84 -11.23
C ALA A 53 -9.27 5.49 -11.04
N ALA A 54 -10.11 5.07 -12.00
CA ALA A 54 -10.77 3.77 -11.97
C ALA A 54 -9.77 2.61 -12.12
N VAL A 55 -8.76 2.76 -12.98
CA VAL A 55 -7.67 1.77 -13.12
C VAL A 55 -6.88 1.64 -11.82
N VAL A 56 -6.52 2.76 -11.19
CA VAL A 56 -5.82 2.75 -9.89
C VAL A 56 -6.66 2.09 -8.80
N TRP A 57 -7.96 2.42 -8.74
CA TRP A 57 -8.86 1.80 -7.77
C TRP A 57 -9.00 0.28 -7.96
N ALA A 58 -9.12 -0.18 -9.21
CA ALA A 58 -9.21 -1.60 -9.52
C ALA A 58 -7.91 -2.35 -9.22
N ALA A 59 -6.76 -1.76 -9.54
CA ALA A 59 -5.44 -2.35 -9.27
C ALA A 59 -5.20 -2.58 -7.77
N MET A 60 -5.62 -1.63 -6.92
CA MET A 60 -5.46 -1.79 -5.47
C MET A 60 -6.46 -2.76 -4.86
N LYS A 61 -7.66 -2.90 -5.45
CA LYS A 61 -8.61 -3.94 -5.06
C LYS A 61 -8.14 -5.36 -5.42
N GLY A 62 -7.25 -5.49 -6.41
CA GLY A 62 -6.68 -6.78 -6.84
C GLY A 62 -5.44 -7.22 -6.06
N LYS A 63 -4.84 -6.34 -5.25
CA LYS A 63 -3.61 -6.61 -4.50
C LYS A 63 -3.84 -7.36 -3.18
N THR A 64 -5.10 -7.65 -2.84
CA THR A 64 -5.55 -8.47 -1.72
C THR A 64 -5.76 -9.92 -2.14
N LYS A 65 -4.68 -10.61 -2.51
CA LYS A 65 -4.65 -12.08 -2.55
C LYS A 65 -3.30 -12.60 -2.09
#